data_AF-A0A1F3SZI6-F1
#
_entry.id   AF-A0A1F3SZI6-F1
#
_cell.length_a   1.000
_cell.length_b   1.000
_cell.length_c   1.000
_cell.angle_alpha   90.00
_cell.angle_beta   90.00
_cell.angle_gamma   90.00
#
_symmetry.space_group_name_H-M   'P 1'
#
loop_
_entity.id
_entity.type
_entity.pdbx_description
1 polymer ?
#
loop_
_entity_poly.entity_id
_entity_poly.type
_entity_poly.pdbx_seq_one_letter_code
_entity_poly.pdbx_strand_id
1 'polypeptide(L)'
;MRILGRVLGVWVGVAVSGAQAFSASGDVYRAGVLQVQEMKSKIMLSSSGGPHDRPNTGRNYIMARGCPGRILVFSSNGNEGKKTSNSTGSRAFVFLPCTSEPTLEKRADDRIVMKMGSGHEVVFSPVTGRIESISGATFEEKPVPTMKNEGGIRIKPTSGMIIDGGWLMGENPFSKMNRSSTLLGPKGASCAVSNSKFLQITGTKYDREYQFIGKGSNQVLKRNLKSACPKMNFYPWDLLEAQRSASPAQAASRVDAAK
;
A
#
# COMPACT_ATOMS: atom_id res chain seq x y z
N MET A 1 37.76 56.62 27.25
CA MET A 1 37.93 55.16 27.46
C MET A 1 36.61 54.49 27.13
N ARG A 2 36.44 53.95 25.91
CA ARG A 2 35.17 53.36 25.42
C ARG A 2 35.27 51.85 25.54
N ILE A 3 34.41 51.24 26.37
CA ILE A 3 34.30 49.80 26.57
C ILE A 3 33.37 49.25 25.49
N LEU A 4 33.93 48.52 24.53
CA LEU A 4 33.19 47.74 23.52
C LEU A 4 32.70 46.43 24.17
N GLY A 5 31.41 46.36 24.48
CA GLY A 5 30.75 45.12 24.90
C GLY A 5 30.51 44.19 23.72
N ARG A 6 31.11 43.00 23.75
CA ARG A 6 30.83 41.90 22.81
C ARG A 6 29.46 41.29 23.13
N VAL A 7 28.55 41.35 22.18
CA VAL A 7 27.30 40.58 22.19
C VAL A 7 27.61 39.16 21.73
N LEU A 8 27.51 38.20 22.64
CA LEU A 8 27.55 36.76 22.36
C LEU A 8 26.19 36.36 21.76
N GLY A 9 26.15 36.17 20.44
CA GLY A 9 25.01 35.57 19.76
C GLY A 9 24.98 34.06 20.01
N VAL A 10 23.98 33.60 20.76
CA VAL A 10 23.65 32.18 20.91
C VAL A 10 22.95 31.72 19.64
N TRP A 11 23.62 30.91 18.83
CA TRP A 11 23.01 30.20 17.70
C TRP A 11 22.21 29.02 18.22
N VAL A 12 20.89 29.13 18.19
CA VAL A 12 19.99 27.98 18.37
C VAL A 12 19.94 27.22 17.05
N GLY A 13 20.75 26.16 16.94
CA GLY A 13 20.69 25.23 15.81
C GLY A 13 19.39 24.42 15.87
N VAL A 14 18.44 24.74 15.00
CA VAL A 14 17.30 23.86 14.73
C VAL A 14 17.83 22.64 13.98
N ALA A 15 17.86 21.49 14.66
CA ALA A 15 18.17 20.21 14.03
C ALA A 15 17.05 19.86 13.05
N VAL A 16 17.27 20.13 11.77
CA VAL A 16 16.41 19.59 10.70
C VAL A 16 16.74 18.11 10.61
N SER A 17 15.87 17.25 11.15
CA SER A 17 15.97 15.80 10.97
C SER A 17 15.90 15.48 9.48
N GLY A 18 17.05 15.17 8.88
CA GLY A 18 17.15 14.82 7.47
C GLY A 18 16.47 13.49 7.21
N ALA A 19 15.23 13.52 6.73
CA ALA A 19 14.65 12.38 6.05
C ALA A 19 15.47 12.14 4.77
N GLN A 20 16.14 11.00 4.67
CA GLN A 20 16.82 10.60 3.43
C GLN A 20 15.76 10.16 2.43
N ALA A 21 15.59 10.94 1.36
CA ALA A 21 14.77 10.56 0.22
C ALA A 21 15.50 9.47 -0.59
N PHE A 22 14.76 8.43 -1.00
CA PHE A 22 15.30 7.30 -1.76
C PHE A 22 15.47 7.64 -3.25
N SER A 23 16.58 7.21 -3.84
CA SER A 23 16.83 7.31 -5.28
C SER A 23 16.14 6.16 -6.03
N ALA A 24 15.49 6.46 -7.14
CA ALA A 24 14.62 5.53 -7.87
C ALA A 24 15.37 4.54 -8.81
N SER A 25 16.62 4.16 -8.52
CA SER A 25 17.46 3.37 -9.44
C SER A 25 17.87 2.00 -8.90
N GLY A 26 16.94 1.04 -8.85
CA GLY A 26 17.29 -0.38 -8.65
C GLY A 26 17.98 -0.72 -7.34
N ASP A 27 17.95 0.20 -6.37
CA ASP A 27 18.64 0.04 -5.10
C ASP A 27 17.97 -1.07 -4.29
N VAL A 28 18.77 -2.05 -3.88
CA VAL A 28 18.39 -3.07 -2.91
C VAL A 28 18.86 -2.60 -1.55
N TYR A 29 17.92 -2.27 -0.69
CA TYR A 29 18.19 -1.81 0.67
C TYR A 29 17.85 -2.90 1.69
N ARG A 30 18.64 -2.98 2.77
CA ARG A 30 18.41 -3.86 3.92
C ARG A 30 18.13 -3.06 5.20
N ALA A 31 16.91 -3.20 5.75
CA ALA A 31 16.54 -2.76 7.12
C ALA A 31 16.44 -3.98 8.01
N GLY A 32 17.52 -4.36 8.69
CA GLY A 32 17.53 -5.63 9.43
C GLY A 32 17.20 -6.80 8.50
N VAL A 33 16.01 -7.41 8.67
CA VAL A 33 15.51 -8.54 7.86
C VAL A 33 14.68 -8.15 6.64
N LEU A 34 14.44 -6.86 6.43
CA LEU A 34 13.64 -6.35 5.32
C LEU A 34 14.52 -6.04 4.11
N GLN A 35 14.23 -6.65 2.96
CA GLN A 35 14.80 -6.28 1.67
C GLN A 35 13.79 -5.45 0.89
N VAL A 36 14.16 -4.23 0.51
CA VAL A 36 13.35 -3.36 -0.35
C VAL A 36 13.93 -3.33 -1.75
N GLN A 37 13.07 -3.44 -2.76
CA GLN A 37 13.42 -3.28 -4.17
C GLN A 37 12.42 -2.33 -4.83
N GLU A 38 12.91 -1.16 -5.24
CA GLU A 38 12.12 -0.21 -6.04
C GLU A 38 12.28 -0.49 -7.53
N MET A 39 11.14 -0.64 -8.22
CA MET A 39 11.07 -0.77 -9.67
C MET A 39 10.15 0.33 -10.22
N LYS A 40 10.29 0.60 -11.52
CA LYS A 40 9.50 1.61 -12.24
C LYS A 40 7.99 1.52 -11.98
N SER A 41 7.43 0.31 -11.85
CA SER A 41 5.99 0.07 -11.72
C SER A 41 5.54 -0.42 -10.34
N LYS A 42 6.46 -0.72 -9.42
CA LYS A 42 6.12 -1.31 -8.11
C LYS A 42 7.26 -1.19 -7.11
N ILE A 43 6.92 -1.20 -5.83
CA ILE A 43 7.86 -1.36 -4.71
C ILE A 43 7.64 -2.77 -4.15
N MET A 44 8.72 -3.54 -3.99
CA MET A 44 8.68 -4.86 -3.37
C MET A 44 9.40 -4.83 -2.03
N LEU A 45 8.77 -5.40 -1.01
CA LEU A 45 9.31 -5.60 0.31
C LEU A 45 9.27 -7.08 0.62
N SER A 46 10.44 -7.67 0.80
CA SER A 46 10.61 -9.08 1.13
C SER A 46 11.15 -9.20 2.55
N SER A 47 10.50 -10.02 3.38
CA SER A 47 11.00 -10.30 4.72
C SER A 47 11.74 -11.64 4.69
N SER A 48 13.04 -11.63 4.97
CA SER A 48 13.81 -12.86 5.14
C SER A 48 13.59 -13.40 6.55
N GLY A 49 12.55 -14.21 6.74
CA GLY A 49 12.31 -15.07 7.91
C GLY A 49 12.54 -14.42 9.27
N GLY A 50 11.47 -13.96 9.93
CA GLY A 50 11.55 -13.58 11.34
C GLY A 50 11.87 -14.78 12.24
N PRO A 51 12.26 -14.57 13.51
CA PRO A 51 12.64 -15.64 14.45
C PRO A 51 11.51 -16.66 14.72
N HIS A 52 10.28 -16.36 14.31
CA HIS A 52 9.12 -17.23 14.45
C HIS A 52 8.66 -17.87 13.13
N ASP A 53 9.35 -17.60 12.02
CA ASP A 53 9.05 -18.22 10.75
C ASP A 53 9.56 -19.66 10.72
N ARG A 54 8.71 -20.58 10.26
CA ARG A 54 9.21 -21.91 9.92
C ARG A 54 10.17 -21.77 8.74
N PRO A 55 11.17 -22.66 8.61
CA PRO A 55 11.96 -22.75 7.40
C PRO A 55 11.04 -22.71 6.18
N ASN A 56 11.34 -21.82 5.24
CA ASN A 56 10.67 -21.70 3.94
C ASN A 56 9.24 -21.12 3.95
N THR A 57 8.75 -20.71 5.12
CA THR A 57 7.59 -19.79 5.19
C THR A 57 8.07 -18.37 4.99
N GLY A 58 7.36 -17.62 4.16
CA GLY A 58 7.76 -16.26 3.81
C GLY A 58 6.59 -15.42 3.38
N ARG A 59 6.69 -14.12 3.64
CA ARG A 59 5.76 -13.10 3.17
C ARG A 59 6.50 -12.05 2.38
N ASN A 60 5.93 -11.72 1.23
CA ASN A 60 6.39 -10.62 0.39
C ASN A 60 5.23 -9.65 0.18
N TYR A 61 5.51 -8.37 0.30
CA TYR A 61 4.57 -7.30 0.07
C TYR A 61 4.95 -6.60 -1.23
N ILE A 62 3.99 -6.44 -2.13
CA ILE A 62 4.17 -5.72 -3.39
C ILE A 62 3.16 -4.59 -3.43
N MET A 63 3.66 -3.38 -3.68
CA MET A 63 2.84 -2.19 -3.81
C MET A 63 3.00 -1.64 -5.22
N ALA A 64 1.88 -1.57 -5.94
CA ALA A 64 1.90 -1.19 -7.34
C ALA A 64 1.74 0.31 -7.49
N ARG A 65 2.54 0.90 -8.38
CA ARG A 65 2.49 2.33 -8.70
C ARG A 65 1.22 2.69 -9.52
N GLY A 66 0.85 1.85 -10.48
CA GLY A 66 -0.33 2.06 -11.36
C GLY A 66 -1.73 2.06 -10.70
N CYS A 67 -1.88 1.61 -9.45
CA CYS A 67 -2.92 2.11 -8.54
C CYS A 67 -2.30 2.17 -7.17
N PRO A 68 -1.93 3.37 -6.72
CA PRO A 68 -0.98 3.54 -5.63
C PRO A 68 -1.53 3.19 -4.24
N GLY A 69 -2.79 2.75 -4.16
CA GLY A 69 -3.40 2.16 -2.97
C GLY A 69 -3.30 0.63 -2.92
N ARG A 70 -2.72 -0.05 -3.92
CA ARG A 70 -2.73 -1.52 -3.99
C ARG A 70 -1.59 -2.14 -3.18
N ILE A 71 -1.95 -2.98 -2.21
CA ILE A 71 -1.03 -3.88 -1.50
C ILE A 71 -1.36 -5.31 -1.90
N LEU A 72 -0.36 -6.04 -2.37
CA LEU A 72 -0.44 -7.44 -2.68
C LEU A 72 0.47 -8.20 -1.72
N VAL A 73 -0.10 -9.09 -0.93
CA VAL A 73 0.67 -9.92 0.00
C VAL A 73 0.73 -11.33 -0.52
N PHE A 74 1.94 -11.80 -0.80
CA PHE A 74 2.23 -13.19 -1.10
C PHE A 74 2.58 -13.92 0.17
N SER A 75 2.11 -15.16 0.28
CA SER A 75 2.55 -16.06 1.34
C SER A 75 2.90 -17.43 0.79
N SER A 76 4.04 -17.96 1.23
CA SER A 76 4.43 -19.36 1.06
C SER A 76 4.15 -20.12 2.34
N ASN A 77 3.60 -21.34 2.22
CA ASN A 77 3.36 -22.22 3.36
C ASN A 77 4.54 -23.16 3.69
N GLY A 78 5.70 -22.96 3.07
CA GLY A 78 6.94 -23.71 3.38
C GLY A 78 6.97 -25.16 2.89
N ASN A 79 5.98 -25.59 2.11
CA ASN A 79 6.03 -26.90 1.45
C ASN A 79 6.89 -26.82 0.19
N GLU A 80 8.20 -26.73 0.37
CA GLU A 80 9.16 -26.86 -0.73
C GLU A 80 8.99 -28.21 -1.45
N GLY A 81 9.19 -28.22 -2.77
CA GLY A 81 9.03 -29.42 -3.61
C GLY A 81 7.60 -29.70 -4.11
N LYS A 82 6.57 -28.99 -3.63
CA LYS A 82 5.21 -29.04 -4.23
C LYS A 82 5.04 -27.94 -5.27
N LYS A 83 4.20 -28.20 -6.31
CA LYS A 83 3.85 -27.21 -7.34
C LYS A 83 3.47 -25.87 -6.71
N THR A 84 4.02 -24.77 -7.21
CA THR A 84 3.82 -23.38 -6.72
C THR A 84 2.35 -23.01 -6.55
N SER A 85 1.47 -23.56 -7.41
CA SER A 85 0.01 -23.40 -7.35
C SER A 85 -0.62 -23.89 -6.05
N ASN A 86 0.06 -24.78 -5.30
CA ASN A 86 -0.46 -25.43 -4.10
C ASN A 86 0.33 -25.05 -2.83
N SER A 87 1.49 -24.41 -2.99
CA SER A 87 2.37 -24.00 -1.88
C SER A 87 2.36 -22.49 -1.65
N THR A 88 1.87 -21.70 -2.61
CA THR A 88 1.83 -20.24 -2.54
C THR A 88 0.44 -19.69 -2.83
N GLY A 89 0.11 -18.56 -2.23
CA GLY A 89 -1.04 -17.78 -2.61
C GLY A 89 -0.83 -16.31 -2.33
N SER A 90 -1.82 -15.51 -2.71
CA SER A 90 -1.81 -14.08 -2.48
C SER A 90 -3.16 -13.54 -2.04
N ARG A 91 -3.11 -12.46 -1.26
CA ARG A 91 -4.26 -11.60 -0.93
C ARG A 91 -3.95 -10.20 -1.40
N ALA A 92 -4.93 -9.52 -1.98
CA ALA A 92 -4.74 -8.18 -2.49
C ALA A 92 -5.73 -7.22 -1.83
N PHE A 93 -5.24 -6.04 -1.48
CA PHE A 93 -6.01 -4.94 -0.91
C PHE A 93 -5.81 -3.71 -1.78
N VAL A 94 -6.85 -2.89 -1.91
CA VAL A 94 -6.77 -1.59 -2.59
C VAL A 94 -7.36 -0.56 -1.65
N PHE A 95 -6.51 0.31 -1.11
CA PHE A 95 -6.92 1.44 -0.30
C PHE A 95 -7.38 2.58 -1.20
N LEU A 96 -8.50 3.19 -0.85
CA LEU A 96 -9.16 4.19 -1.68
C LEU A 96 -9.28 5.52 -0.93
N PRO A 97 -9.20 6.66 -1.64
CA PRO A 97 -8.97 6.80 -3.09
C PRO A 97 -7.51 6.54 -3.53
N CYS A 98 -7.25 6.22 -4.80
CA CYS A 98 -5.90 6.08 -5.36
C CYS A 98 -5.43 7.46 -5.88
N THR A 99 -4.79 8.30 -5.06
CA THR A 99 -4.59 9.73 -5.40
C THR A 99 -3.15 10.19 -5.70
N SER A 100 -2.11 9.48 -5.27
CA SER A 100 -0.71 9.78 -5.64
C SER A 100 0.12 8.51 -5.64
N GLU A 101 1.26 8.47 -6.30
CA GLU A 101 2.20 7.33 -6.19
C GLU A 101 2.58 7.00 -4.74
N PRO A 102 2.80 5.71 -4.39
CA PRO A 102 3.29 5.37 -3.08
C PRO A 102 4.75 5.81 -2.95
N THR A 103 5.12 6.28 -1.76
CA THR A 103 6.50 6.67 -1.43
C THR A 103 6.99 5.86 -0.24
N LEU A 104 8.30 5.67 -0.18
CA LEU A 104 8.97 4.96 0.90
C LEU A 104 9.85 5.95 1.67
N GLU A 105 9.83 5.84 2.99
CA GLU A 105 10.60 6.67 3.90
C GLU A 105 11.20 5.75 4.98
N LYS A 106 12.48 5.91 5.30
CA LYS A 106 13.09 5.31 6.49
C LYS A 106 13.07 6.35 7.59
N ARG A 107 12.44 6.00 8.71
CA ARG A 107 12.39 6.84 9.91
C ARG A 107 13.69 6.73 10.71
N ALA A 108 13.86 7.66 11.65
CA ALA A 108 15.02 7.69 12.55
C ALA A 108 15.13 6.45 13.46
N ASP A 109 14.02 5.75 13.71
CA ASP A 109 13.96 4.50 14.49
C ASP A 109 14.13 3.24 13.61
N ASP A 110 14.73 3.39 12.43
CA ASP A 110 14.93 2.35 11.41
C ASP A 110 13.65 1.73 10.82
N ARG A 111 12.46 2.15 11.25
CA ARG A 111 11.21 1.69 10.63
C ARG A 111 11.12 2.16 9.19
N ILE A 112 10.60 1.28 8.34
CA ILE A 112 10.23 1.63 6.97
C ILE A 112 8.76 2.00 6.95
N VAL A 113 8.48 3.19 6.43
CA VAL A 113 7.13 3.71 6.29
C VAL A 113 6.84 3.91 4.83
N MET A 114 5.78 3.25 4.39
CA MET A 114 5.25 3.43 3.07
C MET A 114 4.02 4.33 3.14
N LYS A 115 4.09 5.49 2.51
CA LYS A 115 2.94 6.37 2.33
C LYS A 115 2.23 5.96 1.05
N MET A 116 1.05 5.39 1.20
CA MET A 116 0.19 4.91 0.11
C MET A 116 -0.46 6.08 -0.62
N GLY A 117 -0.91 5.83 -1.85
CA GLY A 117 -1.64 6.82 -2.63
C GLY A 117 -2.98 7.24 -2.06
N SER A 118 -3.51 6.51 -1.09
CA SER A 118 -4.70 6.86 -0.32
C SER A 118 -4.41 7.73 0.89
N GLY A 119 -3.15 8.13 1.11
CA GLY A 119 -2.70 8.83 2.30
C GLY A 119 -2.53 7.93 3.54
N HIS A 120 -2.79 6.63 3.41
CA HIS A 120 -2.54 5.68 4.49
C HIS A 120 -1.04 5.42 4.62
N GLU A 121 -0.55 5.20 5.83
CA GLU A 121 0.83 4.83 6.11
C GLU A 121 0.89 3.36 6.51
N VAL A 122 1.75 2.59 5.86
CA VAL A 122 2.05 1.20 6.23
C VAL A 122 3.43 1.19 6.86
N VAL A 123 3.49 0.82 8.14
CA VAL A 123 4.72 0.81 8.92
C VAL A 123 5.24 -0.62 9.02
N PHE A 124 6.50 -0.81 8.65
CA PHE A 124 7.20 -2.10 8.70
C PHE A 124 8.20 -2.12 9.85
N SER A 125 8.19 -3.22 10.60
CA SER A 125 9.15 -3.46 11.67
C SER A 125 10.54 -3.77 11.08
N PRO A 126 11.62 -3.08 11.50
CA PRO A 126 12.98 -3.38 11.05
C PRO A 126 13.48 -4.73 11.59
N VAL A 127 12.90 -5.21 12.68
CA VAL A 127 13.28 -6.47 13.34
C VAL A 127 12.66 -7.67 12.65
N THR A 128 11.40 -7.57 12.26
CA THR A 128 10.64 -8.72 11.72
C THR A 128 10.35 -8.63 10.23
N GLY A 129 10.54 -7.46 9.61
CA GLY A 129 10.20 -7.23 8.20
C GLY A 129 8.70 -7.27 7.90
N ARG A 130 7.85 -7.36 8.92
CA ARG A 130 6.39 -7.47 8.82
C ARG A 130 5.72 -6.13 9.04
N ILE A 131 4.47 -6.01 8.59
CA ILE A 131 3.64 -4.84 8.85
C ILE A 131 3.35 -4.78 10.36
N GLU A 132 3.71 -3.66 10.98
CA GLU A 132 3.45 -3.37 12.38
C GLU A 132 2.11 -2.63 12.54
N SER A 133 1.85 -1.65 11.66
CA SER A 133 0.59 -0.91 11.66
C SER A 133 0.23 -0.35 10.29
N ILE A 134 -1.06 -0.04 10.11
CA ILE A 134 -1.60 0.64 8.94
C ILE A 134 -2.46 1.80 9.45
N SER A 135 -2.11 3.04 9.13
CA SER A 135 -2.93 4.18 9.56
C SER A 135 -4.34 4.06 8.95
N GLY A 136 -5.38 4.33 9.74
CA GLY A 136 -6.76 4.23 9.26
C GLY A 136 -7.30 2.81 9.06
N ALA A 137 -6.59 1.77 9.52
CA ALA A 137 -7.08 0.39 9.49
C ALA A 137 -6.61 -0.44 10.69
N THR A 138 -7.41 -1.40 11.12
CA THR A 138 -6.92 -2.48 11.98
C THR A 138 -6.21 -3.51 11.11
N PHE A 139 -5.02 -3.92 11.54
CA PHE A 139 -4.22 -4.95 10.88
C PHE A 139 -4.05 -6.15 11.80
N GLU A 140 -4.42 -7.34 11.32
CA GLU A 140 -4.15 -8.60 12.00
C GLU A 140 -3.33 -9.51 11.10
N GLU A 141 -2.25 -10.05 11.64
CA GLU A 141 -1.37 -11.00 10.96
C GLU A 141 -1.17 -12.26 11.82
N LYS A 142 -1.47 -13.42 11.26
CA LYS A 142 -1.18 -14.71 11.88
C LYS A 142 0.29 -15.09 11.62
N PRO A 143 1.01 -15.64 12.60
CA PRO A 143 2.42 -16.03 12.44
C PRO A 143 2.65 -16.98 11.27
N VAL A 144 1.77 -17.97 11.10
CA VAL A 144 1.87 -19.00 10.07
C VAL A 144 0.76 -18.82 9.02
N PRO A 145 1.09 -18.46 7.77
CA PRO A 145 0.11 -18.44 6.69
C PRO A 145 -0.30 -19.87 6.33
N THR A 146 -1.60 -20.12 6.21
CA THR A 146 -2.15 -21.40 5.79
C THR A 146 -3.27 -21.17 4.78
N MET A 147 -3.60 -22.21 4.01
CA MET A 147 -4.76 -22.13 3.11
C MET A 147 -6.07 -21.92 3.89
N LYS A 148 -6.16 -22.46 5.11
CA LYS A 148 -7.36 -22.35 5.97
C LYS A 148 -7.56 -20.97 6.57
N ASN A 149 -6.51 -20.15 6.68
CA ASN A 149 -6.60 -18.81 7.26
C ASN A 149 -6.43 -17.70 6.21
N GLU A 150 -6.59 -18.01 4.91
CA GLU A 150 -6.54 -17.03 3.82
C GLU A 150 -5.22 -16.23 3.79
N GLY A 151 -4.10 -16.92 4.03
CA GLY A 151 -2.79 -16.29 4.15
C GLY A 151 -2.56 -15.58 5.48
N GLY A 152 -3.53 -15.60 6.39
CA GLY A 152 -3.40 -15.15 7.76
C GLY A 152 -3.38 -13.63 7.91
N ILE A 153 -3.86 -12.88 6.92
CA ILE A 153 -3.87 -11.41 6.96
C ILE A 153 -5.29 -10.92 6.89
N ARG A 154 -5.64 -9.99 7.79
CA ARG A 154 -6.91 -9.28 7.77
C ARG A 154 -6.65 -7.78 7.94
N ILE A 155 -7.28 -7.00 7.07
CA ILE A 155 -7.25 -5.54 7.12
C ILE A 155 -8.70 -5.07 7.16
N LYS A 156 -9.06 -4.27 8.16
CA LYS A 156 -10.38 -3.65 8.23
C LYS A 156 -10.23 -2.14 8.34
N PRO A 157 -10.87 -1.34 7.47
CA PRO A 157 -10.76 0.10 7.54
C PRO A 157 -11.43 0.63 8.82
N THR A 158 -10.71 1.45 9.58
CA THR A 158 -11.29 2.31 10.62
C THR A 158 -11.66 3.68 10.05
N SER A 159 -10.99 4.08 8.96
CA SER A 159 -11.30 5.22 8.11
C SER A 159 -11.15 4.87 6.63
N GLY A 160 -11.72 5.67 5.74
CA GLY A 160 -11.61 5.44 4.30
C GLY A 160 -12.31 4.15 3.83
N MET A 161 -11.92 3.66 2.66
CA MET A 161 -12.47 2.43 2.08
C MET A 161 -11.36 1.52 1.55
N ILE A 162 -11.60 0.21 1.59
CA ILE A 162 -10.65 -0.81 1.11
C ILE A 162 -11.41 -1.80 0.23
N ILE A 163 -10.88 -2.13 -0.95
CA ILE A 163 -11.31 -3.32 -1.69
C ILE A 163 -10.39 -4.47 -1.28
N ASP A 164 -10.96 -5.50 -0.67
CA ASP A 164 -10.31 -6.77 -0.37
C ASP A 164 -10.61 -7.77 -1.48
N GLY A 165 -9.59 -8.13 -2.26
CA GLY A 165 -9.69 -9.12 -3.33
C GLY A 165 -9.86 -10.56 -2.82
N GLY A 166 -9.70 -10.78 -1.51
CA GLY A 166 -9.69 -12.09 -0.89
C GLY A 166 -8.41 -12.86 -1.20
N TRP A 167 -8.38 -14.11 -0.72
CA TRP A 167 -7.24 -15.01 -0.92
C TRP A 167 -7.39 -15.87 -2.17
N LEU A 168 -6.30 -16.04 -2.91
CA LEU A 168 -6.22 -16.92 -4.06
C LEU A 168 -4.86 -17.62 -4.13
N MET A 169 -4.89 -18.94 -4.37
CA MET A 169 -3.69 -19.76 -4.52
C MET A 169 -3.10 -19.63 -5.93
N GLY A 170 -1.77 -19.59 -6.02
CA GLY A 170 -1.01 -19.61 -7.26
C GLY A 170 -1.08 -18.36 -8.14
N GLU A 171 -1.94 -17.39 -7.82
CA GLU A 171 -2.12 -16.19 -8.64
C GLU A 171 -2.68 -15.01 -7.83
N ASN A 172 -2.77 -13.85 -8.48
CA ASN A 172 -3.38 -12.65 -7.90
C ASN A 172 -4.91 -12.76 -7.88
N PRO A 173 -5.61 -12.50 -6.76
CA PRO A 173 -7.08 -12.56 -6.71
C PRO A 173 -7.78 -11.65 -7.74
N PHE A 174 -7.17 -10.54 -8.14
CA PHE A 174 -7.70 -9.63 -9.16
C PHE A 174 -7.50 -10.13 -10.60
N SER A 175 -6.71 -11.19 -10.84
CA SER A 175 -6.57 -11.78 -12.18
C SER A 175 -7.87 -12.48 -12.64
N LYS A 176 -8.74 -12.86 -11.69
CA LYS A 176 -9.97 -13.58 -11.94
C LYS A 176 -11.16 -12.62 -12.02
N MET A 177 -11.51 -12.22 -13.23
CA MET A 177 -12.60 -11.26 -13.49
C MET A 177 -13.99 -11.75 -13.08
N ASN A 178 -14.18 -13.07 -12.99
CA ASN A 178 -15.42 -13.70 -12.55
C ASN A 178 -15.53 -13.85 -11.03
N ARG A 179 -14.48 -13.51 -10.25
CA ARG A 179 -14.53 -13.50 -8.79
C ARG A 179 -15.11 -12.19 -8.28
N SER A 180 -15.60 -12.22 -7.06
CA SER A 180 -15.97 -11.02 -6.31
C SER A 180 -14.87 -10.63 -5.34
N SER A 181 -14.66 -9.33 -5.23
CA SER A 181 -13.95 -8.68 -4.12
C SER A 181 -14.96 -8.17 -3.09
N THR A 182 -14.48 -7.78 -1.91
CA THR A 182 -15.30 -7.15 -0.88
C THR A 182 -14.90 -5.69 -0.73
N LEU A 183 -15.83 -4.77 -1.00
CA LEU A 183 -15.67 -3.35 -0.67
C LEU A 183 -15.99 -3.17 0.82
N LEU A 184 -14.98 -2.80 1.59
CA LEU A 184 -15.03 -2.55 3.03
C LEU A 184 -15.07 -1.04 3.27
N GLY A 185 -15.96 -0.61 4.15
CA GLY A 185 -16.07 0.76 4.63
C GLY A 185 -15.92 0.82 6.16
N PRO A 186 -15.89 2.03 6.74
CA PRO A 186 -15.75 2.20 8.17
C PRO A 186 -16.98 1.65 8.90
N LYS A 187 -16.84 1.40 10.20
CA LYS A 187 -17.92 0.83 11.05
C LYS A 187 -18.42 -0.54 10.60
N GLY A 188 -17.59 -1.30 9.87
CA GLY A 188 -17.91 -2.67 9.44
C GLY A 188 -18.83 -2.76 8.22
N ALA A 189 -19.09 -1.65 7.51
CA ALA A 189 -19.85 -1.70 6.27
C ALA A 189 -19.11 -2.56 5.22
N SER A 190 -19.85 -3.44 4.55
CA SER A 190 -19.27 -4.34 3.53
C SER A 190 -20.23 -4.59 2.39
N CYS A 191 -19.69 -4.71 1.18
CA CYS A 191 -20.45 -5.07 -0.02
C CYS A 191 -19.59 -5.94 -0.95
N ALA A 192 -20.15 -7.04 -1.46
CA ALA A 192 -19.48 -7.84 -2.48
C ALA A 192 -19.59 -7.16 -3.85
N VAL A 193 -18.48 -7.07 -4.58
CA VAL A 193 -18.40 -6.44 -5.90
C VAL A 193 -17.64 -7.34 -6.87
N SER A 194 -18.23 -7.66 -8.02
CA SER A 194 -17.54 -8.41 -9.07
C SER A 194 -16.29 -7.67 -9.56
N ASN A 195 -15.18 -8.38 -9.74
CA ASN A 195 -13.93 -7.81 -10.27
C ASN A 195 -14.16 -7.13 -11.62
N SER A 196 -15.00 -7.71 -12.48
CA SER A 196 -15.41 -7.13 -13.77
C SER A 196 -16.13 -5.78 -13.71
N LYS A 197 -16.59 -5.34 -12.52
CA LYS A 197 -17.25 -4.03 -12.38
C LYS A 197 -16.25 -2.88 -12.26
N PHE A 198 -15.04 -3.13 -11.80
CA PHE A 198 -14.06 -2.07 -11.53
C PHE A 198 -12.69 -2.33 -12.14
N LEU A 199 -12.43 -3.54 -12.61
CA LEU A 199 -11.22 -3.91 -13.34
C LEU A 199 -11.52 -4.22 -14.81
N GLN A 200 -10.50 -4.07 -15.63
CA GLN A 200 -10.45 -4.54 -17.00
C GLN A 200 -9.11 -5.25 -17.24
N ILE A 201 -9.10 -6.21 -18.15
CA ILE A 201 -7.86 -6.83 -18.63
C ILE A 201 -7.36 -6.01 -19.82
N THR A 202 -6.09 -5.65 -19.78
CA THR A 202 -5.36 -4.95 -20.85
C THR A 202 -4.14 -5.78 -21.26
N GLY A 203 -3.52 -5.41 -22.38
CA GLY A 203 -2.32 -6.07 -22.89
C GLY A 203 -2.65 -7.20 -23.87
N THR A 204 -1.69 -8.10 -24.08
CA THR A 204 -1.78 -9.17 -25.08
C THR A 204 -2.21 -10.50 -24.45
N LYS A 205 -2.43 -11.53 -25.28
CA LYS A 205 -2.70 -12.90 -24.80
C LYS A 205 -1.62 -13.42 -23.83
N TYR A 206 -0.36 -13.02 -24.05
CA TYR A 206 0.80 -13.47 -23.28
C TYR A 206 1.21 -12.50 -22.17
N ASP A 207 0.78 -11.25 -22.27
CA ASP A 207 1.09 -10.20 -21.31
C ASP A 207 -0.20 -9.50 -20.87
N ARG A 208 -0.95 -10.18 -20.01
CA ARG A 208 -2.22 -9.68 -19.48
C ARG A 208 -1.96 -8.89 -18.21
N GLU A 209 -2.34 -7.63 -18.25
CA GLU A 209 -2.40 -6.78 -17.07
C GLU A 209 -3.86 -6.57 -16.67
N TYR A 210 -4.11 -6.36 -15.39
CA TYR A 210 -5.40 -5.90 -14.90
C TYR A 210 -5.27 -4.47 -14.39
N GLN A 211 -6.13 -3.60 -14.89
CA GLN A 211 -6.14 -2.18 -14.60
C GLN A 211 -7.53 -1.76 -14.14
N PHE A 212 -7.60 -0.69 -13.34
CA PHE A 212 -8.89 -0.10 -13.02
C PHE A 212 -9.53 0.50 -14.28
N ILE A 213 -10.84 0.26 -14.44
CA ILE A 213 -11.62 0.89 -15.50
C ILE A 213 -11.50 2.41 -15.34
N GLY A 214 -11.23 3.11 -16.45
CA GLY A 214 -10.98 4.55 -16.44
C GLY A 214 -9.53 4.94 -16.09
N LYS A 215 -8.56 4.03 -16.27
CA LYS A 215 -7.11 4.28 -16.13
C LYS A 215 -6.73 4.91 -14.77
N GLY A 216 -7.36 4.46 -13.70
CA GLY A 216 -7.08 4.98 -12.35
C GLY A 216 -7.82 6.28 -11.99
N SER A 217 -8.75 6.76 -12.83
CA SER A 217 -9.65 7.85 -12.44
C SER A 217 -10.51 7.45 -11.23
N ASN A 218 -10.29 8.10 -10.09
CA ASN A 218 -11.07 7.86 -8.87
C ASN A 218 -12.57 8.11 -9.09
N GLN A 219 -12.94 9.07 -9.96
CA GLN A 219 -14.34 9.34 -10.27
C GLN A 219 -15.02 8.17 -11.00
N VAL A 220 -14.33 7.56 -11.98
CA VAL A 220 -14.85 6.38 -12.70
C VAL A 220 -14.93 5.20 -11.76
N LEU A 221 -13.87 4.96 -10.97
CA LEU A 221 -13.85 3.89 -9.98
C LEU A 221 -14.99 4.04 -8.96
N LYS A 222 -15.15 5.22 -8.37
CA LYS A 222 -16.21 5.53 -7.42
C LYS A 222 -17.59 5.31 -8.02
N ARG A 223 -17.83 5.75 -9.26
CA ARG A 223 -19.11 5.54 -9.97
C ARG A 223 -19.42 4.05 -10.11
N ASN A 224 -18.44 3.26 -10.54
CA ASN A 224 -18.59 1.82 -10.73
C ASN A 224 -18.86 1.10 -9.40
N LEU A 225 -18.13 1.46 -8.35
CA LEU A 225 -18.33 0.90 -7.01
C LEU A 225 -19.69 1.31 -6.42
N LYS A 226 -20.12 2.57 -6.59
CA LYS A 226 -21.43 3.05 -6.12
C LYS A 226 -22.58 2.35 -6.85
N SER A 227 -22.42 2.11 -8.15
CA SER A 227 -23.40 1.34 -8.95
C SER A 227 -23.50 -0.11 -8.46
N ALA A 228 -22.37 -0.75 -8.14
CA ALA A 228 -22.36 -2.11 -7.60
C ALA A 228 -22.82 -2.19 -6.13
N CYS A 229 -22.57 -1.15 -5.35
CA CYS A 229 -22.78 -1.11 -3.90
C CYS A 229 -23.57 0.14 -3.48
N PRO A 230 -24.85 0.26 -3.85
CA PRO A 230 -25.64 1.48 -3.64
C PRO A 230 -25.88 1.82 -2.16
N LYS A 231 -25.80 0.82 -1.28
CA LYS A 231 -25.97 1.00 0.18
C LYS A 231 -24.69 1.44 0.89
N MET A 232 -23.55 1.46 0.21
CA MET A 232 -22.28 1.89 0.81
C MET A 232 -22.22 3.40 0.94
N ASN A 233 -21.74 3.88 2.08
CA ASN A 233 -21.49 5.31 2.30
C ASN A 233 -20.10 5.69 1.75
N PHE A 234 -20.09 6.42 0.63
CA PHE A 234 -18.85 6.92 0.01
C PHE A 234 -18.42 8.30 0.52
N TYR A 235 -19.10 8.90 1.51
CA TYR A 235 -18.73 10.19 2.07
C TYR A 235 -17.26 10.29 2.55
N PRO A 236 -16.65 9.26 3.18
CA PRO A 236 -15.23 9.30 3.52
C PRO A 236 -14.32 9.49 2.29
N TRP A 237 -14.72 8.98 1.13
CA TRP A 237 -13.98 9.19 -0.12
C TRP A 237 -14.00 10.66 -0.54
N ASP A 238 -15.19 11.28 -0.51
CA ASP A 238 -15.38 12.68 -0.90
C ASP A 238 -14.56 13.64 -0.05
N LEU A 239 -14.51 13.40 1.27
CA LEU A 239 -13.69 14.20 2.17
C LEU A 239 -12.20 14.11 1.84
N LEU A 240 -11.69 12.92 1.55
CA LEU A 240 -10.28 12.73 1.21
C LEU A 240 -9.92 13.39 -0.13
N GLU A 241 -10.82 13.35 -1.12
CA GLU A 241 -10.62 14.07 -2.38
C GLU A 241 -10.68 15.59 -2.20
N ALA A 242 -11.58 16.10 -1.37
CA ALA A 242 -11.72 17.52 -1.08
C ALA A 242 -10.51 18.09 -0.32
N GLN A 243 -10.04 17.40 0.72
CA GLN A 243 -8.86 17.80 1.49
C GLN A 243 -7.60 17.92 0.62
N ARG A 244 -7.46 17.04 -0.38
CA ARG A 244 -6.33 17.11 -1.33
C ARG A 244 -6.43 18.27 -2.29
N SER A 245 -7.62 18.52 -2.84
CA SER A 245 -7.85 19.62 -3.79
C SER A 245 -7.56 20.99 -3.17
N ALA A 246 -7.61 21.08 -1.83
CA ALA A 246 -7.29 22.28 -1.05
C ALA A 246 -5.80 22.38 -0.62
N SER A 247 -4.96 21.36 -0.90
CA SER A 247 -3.56 21.36 -0.46
C SER A 247 -2.70 22.38 -1.25
N PRO A 248 -1.93 23.26 -0.58
CA PRO A 248 -1.09 24.26 -1.22
C PRO A 248 -0.09 23.71 -2.27
N ALA A 249 0.34 22.45 -2.09
CA ALA A 249 1.24 21.78 -3.03
C ALA A 249 0.62 21.62 -4.44
N GLN A 250 -0.71 21.48 -4.54
CA GLN A 250 -1.41 21.44 -5.82
C GLN A 250 -1.74 22.85 -6.36
N ALA A 251 -1.88 23.83 -5.47
CA ALA A 251 -2.04 25.23 -5.88
C ALA A 251 -0.77 25.77 -6.54
N ALA A 252 0.41 25.43 -6.02
CA ALA A 252 1.70 25.81 -6.58
C ALA A 252 1.92 25.26 -8.01
N SER A 253 1.56 23.98 -8.27
CA SER A 253 1.76 23.38 -9.60
C SER A 253 0.84 23.95 -10.70
N ARG A 254 -0.22 24.67 -10.33
CA ARG A 254 -1.12 25.34 -11.30
C ARG A 254 -0.62 26.71 -11.71
N VAL A 255 0.20 27.37 -10.88
CA VAL A 255 0.78 28.68 -11.20
C VAL A 255 1.92 28.54 -12.23
N ASP A 256 2.66 27.43 -12.19
CA ASP A 256 3.77 27.19 -13.11
C ASP A 256 3.33 26.69 -14.50
N ALA A 257 2.10 26.16 -14.64
CA ALA A 257 1.54 25.75 -15.93
C ALA A 257 0.84 26.90 -16.68
N ALA A 258 0.74 28.08 -16.07
CA ALA A 258 0.08 29.27 -16.63
C ALA A 258 1.08 30.36 -17.09
N LYS A 259 2.38 30.03 -17.16
CA LYS A 259 3.44 30.85 -17.74
C LYS A 259 4.03 30.15 -18.96
#